data_AF-A0A9J5XE96-F1
#
_entry.id   AF-A0A9J5XE96-F1
#
_cell.length_a   1.000
_cell.length_b   1.000
_cell.length_c   1.000
_cell.angle_alpha   90.00
_cell.angle_beta   90.00
_cell.angle_gamma   90.00
#
_symmetry.space_group_name_H-M   'P 1'
#
loop_
_entity.id
_entity.type
_entity.pdbx_description
1 polymer ?
#
loop_
_entity_poly.entity_id
_entity_poly.type
_entity_poly.pdbx_seq_one_letter_code
_entity_poly.pdbx_strand_id
1 'polypeptide(L)'
;TMDLSTIKNQMEAKDGSEYRRVIESNVDVKLLFKNAMEYNDGRSDLHLMAKILLEKFEEKWLQLLPKVNEKVTITLDNSIL
;
A
#
# COMPACT_ATOMS: atom_id res chain seq x y z
N THR A 1 -12.92 -2.76 7.93
CA THR A 1 -11.90 -3.77 7.54
C THR A 1 -11.21 -3.27 6.29
N MET A 2 -9.92 -3.56 6.11
CA MET A 2 -9.17 -3.13 4.93
C MET A 2 -9.22 -4.26 3.88
N ASP A 3 -9.47 -3.93 2.61
CA ASP A 3 -9.43 -4.87 1.49
C ASP A 3 -8.97 -4.16 0.20
N LEU A 4 -8.63 -4.93 -0.84
CA LEU A 4 -8.10 -4.38 -2.08
C LEU A 4 -9.09 -3.48 -2.82
N SER A 5 -10.40 -3.73 -2.71
CA SER A 5 -11.42 -2.88 -3.31
C SER A 5 -11.47 -1.52 -2.62
N THR A 6 -11.38 -1.50 -1.29
CA THR A 6 -11.31 -0.29 -0.49
C THR A 6 -10.08 0.54 -0.86
N ILE A 7 -8.90 -0.08 -0.92
CA ILE A 7 -7.65 0.59 -1.29
C ILE A 7 -7.74 1.13 -2.73
N LYS A 8 -8.26 0.34 -3.68
CA LYS A 8 -8.44 0.77 -5.07
C LYS A 8 -9.38 1.97 -5.17
N ASN A 9 -10.53 1.90 -4.51
CA ASN A 9 -11.52 2.98 -4.53
C ASN A 9 -10.93 4.26 -3.95
N GLN A 10 -10.15 4.16 -2.88
CA GLN A 10 -9.48 5.33 -2.29
C GLN A 10 -8.33 5.86 -3.16
N MET A 11 -7.65 5.02 -3.94
CA MET A 11 -6.67 5.49 -4.93
C MET A 11 -7.33 6.23 -6.10
N GLU A 12 -8.56 5.87 -6.47
CA GLU A 12 -9.29 6.39 -7.63
C GLU A 12 -10.28 7.53 -7.27
N ALA A 13 -10.45 7.81 -5.97
CA ALA A 13 -11.37 8.82 -5.47
C ALA A 13 -11.02 10.23 -5.98
N LYS A 14 -12.05 11.09 -6.04
CA LYS A 14 -11.96 12.48 -6.52
C LYS A 14 -12.81 13.44 -5.69
N ASP A 15 -13.33 12.96 -4.57
CA ASP A 15 -14.24 13.66 -3.67
C ASP A 15 -13.54 14.20 -2.42
N GLY A 16 -12.20 14.14 -2.39
CA GLY A 16 -11.37 14.55 -1.26
C GLY A 16 -11.08 13.41 -0.28
N SER A 17 -11.59 12.21 -0.51
CA SER A 17 -11.25 11.01 0.27
C SER A 17 -10.01 10.27 -0.23
N GLU A 18 -9.45 10.67 -1.39
CA GLU A 18 -8.31 10.00 -1.99
C GLU A 18 -7.04 10.03 -1.14
N TYR A 19 -6.17 9.05 -1.35
CA TYR A 19 -4.83 9.10 -0.76
C TYR A 19 -4.07 10.33 -1.28
N ARG A 20 -3.58 11.15 -0.34
CA ARG A 20 -2.77 12.33 -0.68
C ARG A 20 -1.38 11.94 -1.12
N ARG A 21 -0.88 10.80 -0.63
CA ARG A 21 0.44 10.27 -0.97
C ARG A 21 0.36 8.79 -1.28
N VAL A 22 1.09 8.36 -2.30
CA VAL A 22 1.21 6.95 -2.69
C VAL A 22 1.74 6.07 -1.54
N ILE A 23 2.46 6.63 -0.56
CA ILE A 23 2.90 5.88 0.63
C ILE A 23 1.74 5.48 1.56
N GLU A 24 0.63 6.23 1.57
CA GLU A 24 -0.53 5.92 2.41
C GLU A 24 -1.19 4.61 1.93
N SER A 25 -1.32 4.40 0.63
CA SER A 25 -1.83 3.13 0.09
C SER A 25 -0.90 1.94 0.38
N ASN A 26 0.42 2.16 0.45
CA ASN A 26 1.37 1.11 0.87
C ASN A 26 1.12 0.65 2.32
N VAL A 27 0.85 1.59 3.22
CA VAL A 27 0.53 1.28 4.62
C VAL A 27 -0.72 0.41 4.70
N ASP A 28 -1.76 0.74 3.94
CA ASP A 28 -3.02 0.00 3.96
C ASP A 28 -2.93 -1.38 3.31
N VAL A 29 -2.14 -1.56 2.24
CA VAL A 29 -1.86 -2.89 1.70
C VAL A 29 -1.12 -3.76 2.73
N LYS A 30 -0.14 -3.20 3.44
CA LYS A 30 0.56 -3.92 4.52
C LYS A 30 -0.38 -4.27 5.66
N LEU A 31 -1.29 -3.38 6.03
CA LEU A 31 -2.29 -3.61 7.06
C LEU A 31 -3.25 -4.74 6.68
N LEU A 32 -3.73 -4.78 5.44
CA LEU A 32 -4.56 -5.87 4.92
C LEU A 32 -3.92 -7.25 5.16
N PHE A 33 -2.67 -7.44 4.74
CA PHE A 33 -2.00 -8.74 4.90
C PHE A 33 -1.65 -9.04 6.36
N LYS A 34 -1.27 -8.03 7.15
CA LYS A 34 -1.02 -8.22 8.60
C LYS A 34 -2.27 -8.66 9.33
N ASN A 35 -3.41 -8.04 9.05
CA ASN A 35 -4.70 -8.44 9.64
C ASN A 35 -5.08 -9.86 9.20
N ALA A 36 -4.87 -10.21 7.93
CA ALA A 36 -5.10 -11.58 7.47
C ALA A 36 -4.22 -12.60 8.20
N MET A 37 -2.97 -12.26 8.53
CA MET A 37 -2.11 -13.13 9.34
C MET A 37 -2.52 -13.17 10.83
N GLU A 38 -2.96 -12.05 11.40
CA GLU A 38 -3.35 -11.92 12.81
C GLU A 38 -4.65 -12.69 13.13
N TYR A 39 -5.66 -12.58 12.25
CA TYR A 39 -6.97 -13.16 12.50
C TYR A 39 -7.11 -14.62 12.05
N ASN A 40 -6.07 -15.20 11.45
CA ASN A 40 -6.09 -16.58 10.98
C ASN A 40 -4.96 -17.39 11.62
N ASP A 41 -5.22 -18.67 11.89
CA ASP A 41 -4.22 -19.59 12.42
C ASP A 41 -2.97 -19.61 11.54
N GLY A 42 -1.78 -19.66 12.16
CA GLY A 42 -0.50 -19.61 11.46
C GLY A 42 -0.25 -20.74 10.46
N ARG A 43 -0.99 -21.86 10.56
CA ARG A 43 -0.94 -22.99 9.63
C ARG A 43 -2.07 -22.95 8.59
N SER A 44 -2.99 -22.00 8.68
CA SER A 44 -4.05 -21.84 7.70
C SER A 44 -3.50 -21.36 6.36
N ASP A 45 -4.11 -21.83 5.27
CA ASP A 45 -3.74 -21.38 3.93
C ASP A 45 -3.89 -19.87 3.77
N LEU A 46 -4.87 -19.25 4.45
CA LEU A 46 -5.07 -17.80 4.45
C LEU A 46 -3.88 -17.04 5.06
N HIS A 47 -3.37 -17.50 6.21
CA HIS A 47 -2.18 -16.91 6.82
C HIS A 47 -0.96 -17.04 5.90
N LEU A 48 -0.73 -18.25 5.35
CA LEU A 48 0.41 -18.52 4.48
C LEU A 48 0.34 -17.72 3.17
N MET A 49 -0.84 -17.62 2.55
CA MET A 49 -1.05 -16.79 1.36
C MET A 49 -0.82 -15.32 1.65
N ALA A 50 -1.32 -14.80 2.78
CA ALA A 50 -1.10 -13.41 3.18
C ALA A 50 0.39 -13.08 3.35
N LYS A 51 1.16 -13.99 3.95
CA LYS A 51 2.61 -13.85 4.08
C LYS A 51 3.31 -13.79 2.72
N ILE A 52 3.02 -14.75 1.82
CA ILE A 52 3.62 -14.80 0.48
C ILE A 52 3.28 -13.54 -0.33
N LEU A 53 2.02 -13.09 -0.27
CA LEU A 53 1.58 -11.90 -1.00
C LEU A 53 2.23 -10.62 -0.45
N LEU A 54 2.40 -10.51 0.87
CA LEU A 54 3.12 -9.40 1.48
C LEU A 54 4.58 -9.35 1.02
N GLU A 55 5.28 -10.49 1.03
CA GLU A 55 6.67 -10.57 0.56
C GLU A 55 6.80 -10.14 -0.92
N LYS A 56 5.93 -10.65 -1.81
CA LYS A 56 5.90 -10.25 -3.23
C LYS A 56 5.54 -8.78 -3.42
N PHE A 57 4.65 -8.25 -2.60
CA PHE A 57 4.29 -6.84 -2.65
C PHE A 57 5.46 -5.96 -2.24
N GLU A 58 6.17 -6.29 -1.16
CA GLU A 58 7.33 -5.52 -0.71
C GLU A 58 8.48 -5.55 -1.73
N GLU A 59 8.75 -6.71 -2.35
CA GLU A 59 9.72 -6.83 -3.45
C GLU A 59 9.40 -5.86 -4.60
N LYS A 60 8.14 -5.84 -5.05
CA LYS A 60 7.69 -4.92 -6.11
C LYS A 60 7.69 -3.47 -5.66
N TRP A 61 7.34 -3.20 -4.40
CA TRP A 61 7.33 -1.84 -3.85
C TRP A 61 8.73 -1.23 -3.82
N LEU A 62 9.74 -2.01 -3.45
CA LEU A 62 11.14 -1.57 -3.46
C LEU A 62 11.59 -1.11 -4.86
N GLN A 63 11.16 -1.80 -5.92
CA GLN A 63 11.44 -1.42 -7.31
C GLN A 63 10.74 -0.12 -7.72
N LEU A 64 9.66 0.26 -7.03
CA LEU A 64 8.91 1.50 -7.28
C LEU A 64 9.42 2.69 -6.48
N LEU A 65 10.12 2.46 -5.35
CA LEU A 65 10.62 3.53 -4.47
C LEU A 65 11.42 4.62 -5.18
N PRO A 66 12.34 4.34 -6.13
CA PRO A 66 13.06 5.39 -6.84
C PRO A 66 12.11 6.38 -7.54
N LYS A 67 11.05 5.88 -8.16
CA LYS A 67 10.05 6.69 -8.87
C LYS A 67 9.15 7.47 -7.90
N VAL A 68 8.85 6.89 -6.74
CA VAL A 68 8.07 7.57 -5.69
C VAL A 68 8.88 8.73 -5.09
N ASN A 69 10.17 8.50 -4.81
CA ASN A 69 11.05 9.51 -4.24
C ASN A 69 11.33 10.66 -5.22
N GLU A 70 11.57 10.35 -6.50
CA GLU A 70 11.74 11.35 -7.56
C GLU A 70 10.52 12.29 -7.66
N LYS A 71 9.30 11.74 -7.64
CA LYS A 71 8.08 12.55 -7.65
C LYS A 71 7.93 13.42 -6.41
N VAL A 72 8.30 12.92 -5.23
CA VAL A 72 8.29 13.73 -3.99
C VAL A 72 9.26 14.90 -4.11
N THR A 73 10.48 14.67 -4.61
CA THR A 73 11.47 15.73 -4.83
C THR A 73 10.98 16.78 -5.84
N ILE A 74 10.43 16.38 -6.99
CA ILE A 74 9.87 17.31 -7.98
C ILE A 74 8.72 18.13 -7.39
N THR A 75 7.83 17.50 -6.60
CA THR A 75 6.68 18.19 -6.00
C THR A 75 7.13 19.24 -4.98
N LEU A 76 8.15 18.93 -4.17
CA LEU A 76 8.73 19.86 -3.20
C LEU A 76 9.43 21.05 -3.87
N ASP A 77 10.14 20.83 -4.97
CA ASP A 77 10.82 21.90 -5.72
C ASP A 77 9.81 22.88 -6.34
N ASN A 78 8.70 22.36 -6.86
CA ASN A 78 7.58 23.16 -7.39
C ASN A 78 6.73 23.87 -6.33
N SER A 79 6.91 23.59 -5.04
CA SER A 79 6.22 24.32 -3.96
C SER A 79 7.03 25.49 -3.40
N ILE A 80 8.24 25.72 -3.92
CA ILE A 80 9.18 26.77 -3.47
C ILE A 80 9.34 27.87 -4.56
N LEU A 81 8.59 27.80 -5.66
CA LEU A 81 8.48 28.85 -6.70
C LEU A 81 7.11 29.53 -6.67
#